data_AF-A0A534IPK3-F1
#
_entry.id   AF-A0A534IPK3-F1
#
_cell.length_a   1.000
_cell.length_b   1.000
_cell.length_c   1.000
_cell.angle_alpha   90.00
_cell.angle_beta   90.00
_cell.angle_gamma   90.00
#
_symmetry.space_group_name_H-M   'P 1'
#
loop_
_entity.id
_entity.type
_entity.pdbx_description
1 polymer ?
#
loop_
_entity_poly.entity_id
_entity_poly.type
_entity_poly.pdbx_seq_one_letter_code
_entity_poly.pdbx_strand_id
1 'polypeptide(L)'
;LVFTIAMIAEMERVPFDIPEAEAELVEGWTTEYSGMRFGIVFAFKWLRMLAASALISILYLGGWSGPVFATLSVGGIPVPIVPEEVWFLLRVYLLSAFFVWLSWSVPRVRIDQILNIGWKRLIPYSLLAILIAAGFRVIG
;
A
#
# COMPACT_ATOMS: atom_id res chain seq x y z
N LEU A 1 -3.44 5.00 -8.37
CA LEU A 1 -4.22 5.97 -7.56
C LEU A 1 -5.41 5.32 -6.89
N VAL A 2 -6.45 4.86 -7.62
CA VAL A 2 -7.62 4.19 -7.01
C VAL A 2 -7.20 3.04 -6.08
N PHE A 3 -6.35 2.14 -6.58
CA PHE A 3 -5.81 1.03 -5.78
C PHE A 3 -5.01 1.51 -4.57
N THR A 4 -4.13 2.49 -4.75
CA THR A 4 -3.32 3.05 -3.64
C THR A 4 -4.21 3.64 -2.54
N ILE A 5 -5.25 4.41 -2.89
CA ILE A 5 -6.19 4.99 -1.93
C ILE A 5 -6.99 3.89 -1.22
N ALA A 6 -7.45 2.87 -1.95
CA ALA A 6 -8.14 1.73 -1.36
C ALA A 6 -7.24 0.95 -0.38
N MET A 7 -5.97 0.72 -0.71
CA MET A 7 -5.02 0.07 0.19
C MET A 7 -4.77 0.90 1.45
N ILE A 8 -4.69 2.23 1.37
CA ILE A 8 -4.56 3.09 2.56
C ILE A 8 -5.80 2.97 3.44
N ALA A 9 -7.00 2.92 2.85
CA ALA A 9 -8.24 2.72 3.60
C ALA A 9 -8.30 1.34 4.28
N GLU A 10 -7.85 0.28 3.61
CA GLU A 10 -7.81 -1.08 4.17
C GLU A 10 -6.82 -1.19 5.34
N MET A 11 -5.67 -0.52 5.27
CA MET A 11 -4.66 -0.56 6.35
C MET A 11 -5.14 0.05 7.67
N GLU A 12 -6.28 0.76 7.67
CA GLU A 12 -6.89 1.39 8.85
C GLU A 12 -5.88 2.22 9.65
N ARG A 13 -4.96 2.89 8.95
CA ARG A 13 -3.93 3.73 9.54
C ARG A 13 -4.25 5.19 9.24
N VAL A 14 -3.80 6.10 10.11
CA VAL A 14 -3.94 7.55 9.91
C VAL A 14 -3.54 7.88 8.46
N PRO A 15 -4.43 8.46 7.63
CA PRO A 15 -5.64 9.24 7.95
C PRO A 15 -6.99 8.48 8.06
N PHE A 16 -7.04 7.17 7.77
CA PHE A 16 -8.25 6.32 7.75
C PHE A 16 -8.33 5.37 8.96
N ASP A 17 -8.02 5.87 10.14
CA ASP A 17 -7.95 5.07 11.38
C ASP A 17 -9.30 5.02 12.09
N ILE A 18 -10.25 4.25 11.55
CA ILE A 18 -11.65 4.18 12.04
C ILE A 18 -11.77 3.35 13.34
N PRO A 19 -11.16 2.14 13.45
CA PRO A 19 -11.33 1.28 14.62
C PRO A 19 -10.73 1.85 15.90
N GLU A 20 -9.70 2.71 15.76
CA GLU A 20 -9.06 3.41 16.88
C GLU A 20 -9.71 4.77 17.17
N ALA A 21 -10.56 5.28 16.26
CA ALA A 21 -11.23 6.58 16.38
C ALA A 21 -12.65 6.53 16.97
N GLU A 22 -13.35 5.38 16.95
CA GLU A 22 -14.58 5.21 17.77
C GLU A 22 -14.29 5.20 19.28
N ALA A 23 -13.01 5.29 19.65
CA ALA A 23 -12.44 5.15 20.97
C ALA A 23 -11.98 6.47 21.60
N GLU A 24 -12.66 7.59 21.36
CA GLU A 24 -12.44 8.82 22.14
C GLU A 24 -12.67 8.67 23.67
N LEU A 25 -13.01 7.46 24.18
CA LEU A 25 -13.10 7.15 25.62
C LEU A 25 -12.23 5.97 26.15
N VAL A 26 -11.80 4.99 25.35
CA VAL A 26 -10.89 3.87 25.73
C VAL A 26 -10.40 3.23 24.43
N GLU A 27 -9.08 3.04 24.24
CA GLU A 27 -8.27 2.59 23.06
C GLU A 27 -8.81 1.40 22.20
N GLY A 28 -10.08 1.42 21.82
CA GLY A 28 -10.78 0.45 21.00
C GLY A 28 -10.67 -0.99 21.50
N TRP A 29 -10.76 -1.92 20.55
CA TRP A 29 -10.56 -3.36 20.78
C TRP A 29 -9.14 -3.71 21.23
N THR A 30 -8.16 -2.84 21.01
CA THR A 30 -6.77 -3.07 21.45
C THR A 30 -6.60 -3.06 22.96
N THR A 31 -7.53 -2.45 23.71
CA THR A 31 -7.52 -2.48 25.19
C THR A 31 -7.79 -3.84 25.81
N GLU A 32 -8.43 -4.74 25.07
CA GLU A 32 -8.69 -6.11 25.53
C GLU A 32 -7.43 -7.00 25.47
N TYR A 33 -6.37 -6.54 24.80
CA TYR A 33 -5.13 -7.30 24.60
C TYR A 33 -4.01 -6.73 25.47
N SER A 34 -3.32 -7.62 26.21
CA SER A 34 -2.16 -7.24 27.03
C SER A 34 -0.93 -8.10 26.72
N GLY A 35 0.25 -7.56 27.06
CA GLY A 35 1.55 -8.25 26.95
C GLY A 35 1.85 -8.75 25.53
N MET A 36 2.08 -10.07 25.39
CA MET A 36 2.45 -10.68 24.12
C MET A 36 1.34 -10.61 23.06
N ARG A 37 0.07 -10.69 23.47
CA ARG A 37 -1.05 -10.66 22.52
C ARG A 37 -1.18 -9.29 21.87
N PHE A 38 -0.96 -8.22 22.64
CA PHE A 38 -0.86 -6.87 22.13
C PHE A 38 0.30 -6.74 21.12
N GLY A 39 1.47 -7.27 21.47
CA GLY A 39 2.65 -7.24 20.58
C GLY A 39 2.39 -7.89 19.22
N ILE A 40 1.69 -9.03 19.19
CA ILE A 40 1.33 -9.72 17.94
C ILE A 40 0.35 -8.88 17.11
N VAL A 41 -0.70 -8.35 17.73
CA VAL A 41 -1.68 -7.49 17.06
C VAL A 41 -1.01 -6.25 16.46
N PHE A 42 -0.12 -5.61 17.21
CA PHE A 42 0.64 -4.46 16.74
C PHE A 42 1.57 -4.84 15.58
N ALA A 43 2.29 -5.95 15.68
CA ALA A 43 3.13 -6.46 14.59
C ALA A 43 2.33 -6.71 13.31
N PHE A 44 1.10 -7.23 13.41
CA PHE A 44 0.22 -7.40 12.26
C PHE A 44 -0.21 -6.07 11.62
N LYS A 45 -0.45 -5.00 12.40
CA LYS A 45 -0.71 -3.66 11.83
C LYS A 45 0.46 -3.20 10.93
N TRP A 46 1.71 -3.43 11.35
CA TRP A 46 2.90 -3.12 10.53
C TRP A 46 3.09 -4.08 9.36
N LEU A 47 2.79 -5.36 9.55
CA LEU A 47 2.88 -6.36 8.49
C LEU A 47 1.88 -6.08 7.36
N ARG A 48 0.66 -5.66 7.68
CA ARG A 48 -0.35 -5.23 6.69
C ARG A 48 0.18 -4.09 5.83
N MET A 49 0.89 -3.13 6.41
CA MET A 49 1.51 -2.04 5.65
C MET A 49 2.61 -2.53 4.70
N LEU A 50 3.47 -3.42 5.17
CA LEU A 50 4.49 -4.03 4.32
C LEU A 50 3.87 -4.84 3.18
N ALA A 51 2.84 -5.64 3.46
CA ALA A 51 2.10 -6.40 2.46
C ALA A 51 1.45 -5.48 1.42
N ALA A 52 0.82 -4.38 1.84
CA ALA A 52 0.23 -3.39 0.94
C ALA A 52 1.28 -2.74 0.01
N SER A 53 2.43 -2.36 0.56
CA SER A 53 3.53 -1.81 -0.24
C SER A 53 4.11 -2.83 -1.23
N ALA A 54 4.19 -4.11 -0.84
CA ALA A 54 4.58 -5.20 -1.73
C ALA A 54 3.59 -5.39 -2.89
N LEU A 55 2.28 -5.41 -2.62
CA LEU A 55 1.25 -5.53 -3.66
C LEU A 55 1.30 -4.38 -4.66
N ILE A 56 1.47 -3.14 -4.18
CA ILE A 56 1.60 -1.96 -5.06
C ILE A 56 2.87 -2.06 -5.91
N SER A 57 3.98 -2.50 -5.30
CA SER A 57 5.25 -2.70 -6.00
C SER A 57 5.10 -3.70 -7.16
N ILE A 58 4.46 -4.85 -6.91
CA ILE A 58 4.27 -5.91 -7.91
C ILE A 58 3.31 -5.48 -9.02
N LEU A 59 2.13 -4.95 -8.65
CA LEU A 59 1.06 -4.70 -9.62
C LEU A 59 1.29 -3.46 -10.49
N TYR A 60 1.95 -2.43 -9.96
CA TYR A 60 2.05 -1.13 -10.64
C TYR A 60 3.48 -0.65 -10.91
N LEU A 61 4.47 -1.06 -10.10
CA LEU A 61 5.86 -0.57 -10.22
C LEU A 61 6.83 -1.60 -10.82
N GLY A 62 6.31 -2.72 -11.32
CA GLY A 62 7.10 -3.72 -12.07
C GLY A 62 7.83 -4.75 -11.18
N GLY A 63 7.50 -4.83 -9.88
CA GLY A 63 7.97 -5.88 -8.97
C GLY A 63 9.50 -6.00 -8.92
N TRP A 64 10.04 -7.07 -9.51
CA TRP A 64 11.47 -7.41 -9.55
C TRP A 64 12.26 -6.72 -10.67
N SER A 65 11.60 -6.11 -11.65
CA SER A 65 12.30 -5.51 -12.80
C SER A 65 13.02 -4.23 -12.39
N GLY A 66 14.31 -4.32 -12.06
CA GLY A 66 15.21 -3.19 -11.84
C GLY A 66 15.71 -2.61 -13.17
N PRO A 67 16.08 -1.32 -13.23
CA PRO A 67 16.66 -0.79 -14.46
C PRO A 67 18.04 -1.40 -14.69
N VAL A 68 18.23 -2.04 -15.85
CA VAL A 68 19.47 -2.72 -16.26
C VAL A 68 20.50 -1.68 -16.69
N PHE A 69 20.93 -0.81 -15.78
CA PHE A 69 21.90 0.24 -16.12
C PHE A 69 23.35 -0.26 -16.13
N ALA A 70 23.65 -1.37 -15.44
CA ALA A 70 25.00 -1.89 -15.39
C ALA A 70 24.99 -3.42 -15.20
N THR A 71 25.42 -4.13 -16.25
CA THR A 71 25.52 -5.59 -16.30
C THR A 71 26.99 -5.97 -16.26
N LEU A 72 27.40 -6.73 -15.26
CA LEU A 72 28.75 -7.26 -15.13
C LEU A 72 28.74 -8.65 -15.78
N SER A 73 29.50 -8.80 -16.87
CA SER A 73 29.68 -10.11 -17.52
C SER A 73 30.64 -10.96 -16.68
N VAL A 74 30.11 -12.00 -16.04
CA VAL A 74 30.91 -13.04 -15.42
C VAL A 74 30.78 -14.28 -16.30
N GLY A 75 31.84 -14.65 -17.02
CA GLY A 75 31.87 -15.85 -17.86
C GLY A 75 30.93 -15.84 -19.07
N GLY A 76 30.54 -14.67 -19.57
CA GLY A 76 29.63 -14.54 -20.73
C GLY A 76 28.14 -14.48 -20.37
N ILE A 77 27.79 -14.57 -19.08
CA ILE A 77 26.43 -14.35 -18.59
C ILE A 77 26.32 -12.90 -18.09
N PRO A 78 25.39 -12.08 -18.60
CA PRO A 78 25.14 -10.76 -18.08
C PRO A 78 24.47 -10.89 -16.69
N VAL A 79 25.18 -10.55 -15.62
CA VAL A 79 24.59 -10.47 -14.27
C VAL A 79 24.44 -8.99 -13.89
N PRO A 80 23.24 -8.51 -13.51
CA PRO A 80 23.08 -7.14 -13.02
C PRO A 80 23.88 -6.93 -11.72
N ILE A 81 24.53 -5.77 -11.58
CA ILE A 81 25.39 -5.44 -10.42
C ILE A 81 24.63 -5.46 -9.09
N VAL A 82 23.32 -5.21 -9.13
CA VAL A 82 22.43 -5.27 -7.97
C VAL A 82 21.42 -6.40 -8.21
N PRO A 83 21.29 -7.36 -7.28
CA PRO A 83 20.31 -8.42 -7.38
C PRO A 83 18.88 -7.87 -7.51
N GLU A 84 18.04 -8.54 -8.29
CA GLU A 84 16.66 -8.13 -8.57
C GLU A 84 15.80 -8.08 -7.29
N GLU A 85 16.14 -8.88 -6.30
CA GLU A 85 15.50 -8.93 -4.98
C GLU A 85 15.74 -7.64 -4.19
N VAL A 86 16.92 -7.04 -4.32
CA VAL A 86 17.27 -5.79 -3.63
C VAL A 86 16.44 -4.63 -4.19
N TRP A 87 16.17 -4.62 -5.49
CA TRP A 87 15.30 -3.61 -6.11
C TRP A 87 13.86 -3.72 -5.63
N PHE A 88 13.35 -4.94 -5.50
CA PHE A 88 12.03 -5.18 -4.95
C PHE A 88 11.92 -4.68 -3.51
N LEU A 89 12.87 -5.07 -2.65
CA LEU A 89 12.92 -4.62 -1.25
C LEU A 89 13.03 -3.10 -1.14
N LEU A 90 13.88 -2.47 -1.97
CA LEU A 90 14.03 -1.02 -1.99
C LEU A 90 12.70 -0.32 -2.31
N ARG A 91 11.94 -0.79 -3.31
CA ARG A 91 10.61 -0.23 -3.63
C ARG A 91 9.62 -0.40 -2.48
N VAL A 92 9.60 -1.55 -1.85
CA VAL A 92 8.76 -1.84 -0.68
C VAL A 92 9.10 -0.90 0.48
N TYR A 93 10.38 -0.72 0.79
CA TYR A 93 10.84 0.21 1.82
C TYR A 93 10.51 1.68 1.48
N LEU A 94 10.70 2.10 0.23
CA LEU A 94 10.35 3.44 -0.21
C LEU A 94 8.83 3.70 -0.14
N LEU A 95 8.01 2.73 -0.54
CA LEU A 95 6.55 2.83 -0.46
C LEU A 95 6.05 2.83 0.99
N SER A 96 6.63 1.99 1.85
CA SER A 96 6.28 2.00 3.28
C SER A 96 6.69 3.32 3.96
N ALA A 97 7.86 3.87 3.63
CA ALA A 97 8.27 5.21 4.06
C ALA A 97 7.29 6.29 3.55
N PHE A 98 6.85 6.18 2.30
CA PHE A 98 5.83 7.07 1.73
C PHE A 98 4.49 6.98 2.49
N PHE A 99 4.05 5.78 2.88
CA PHE A 99 2.85 5.62 3.70
C PHE A 99 3.01 6.21 5.11
N VAL A 100 4.18 6.07 5.73
CA VAL A 100 4.47 6.72 7.01
C VAL A 100 4.44 8.24 6.88
N TRP A 101 5.01 8.78 5.81
CA TRP A 101 5.00 10.21 5.53
C TRP A 101 3.58 10.75 5.26
N LEU A 102 2.74 9.99 4.56
CA LEU A 102 1.33 10.34 4.36
C LEU A 102 0.55 10.43 5.67
N SER A 103 0.82 9.52 6.62
CA SER A 103 0.18 9.55 7.94
C SER A 103 0.50 10.83 8.73
N TRP A 104 1.62 11.49 8.45
CA TRP A 104 1.98 12.77 9.08
C TRP A 104 1.43 13.97 8.31
N SER A 105 1.21 13.83 7.00
CA SER A 105 0.87 14.95 6.11
C SER A 105 -0.64 15.18 6.01
N VAL A 106 -1.46 14.14 6.19
CA VAL A 106 -2.91 14.21 5.97
C VAL A 106 -3.65 14.25 7.31
N PRO A 107 -4.54 15.24 7.53
CA PRO A 107 -5.37 15.27 8.74
C PRO A 107 -6.33 14.08 8.77
N ARG A 108 -6.72 13.68 9.98
CA ARG A 108 -7.66 12.57 10.18
C ARG A 108 -9.01 12.88 9.51
N VAL A 109 -9.59 11.89 8.86
CA VAL A 109 -10.85 12.02 8.10
C VAL A 109 -11.97 11.27 8.82
N ARG A 110 -13.17 11.85 8.88
CA ARG A 110 -14.34 11.22 9.51
C ARG A 110 -14.88 10.07 8.65
N ILE A 111 -15.42 9.02 9.29
CA ILE A 111 -16.02 7.85 8.63
C ILE A 111 -17.01 8.21 7.52
N ASP A 112 -17.89 9.18 7.72
CA ASP A 112 -18.87 9.63 6.71
C ASP A 112 -18.20 10.12 5.42
N GLN A 113 -17.09 10.85 5.55
CA GLN A 113 -16.36 11.39 4.42
C GLN A 113 -15.62 10.28 3.68
N ILE A 114 -15.08 9.30 4.41
CA ILE A 114 -14.42 8.11 3.85
C ILE A 114 -15.43 7.29 3.03
N LEU A 115 -16.61 7.01 3.61
CA LEU A 115 -17.67 6.27 2.93
C LEU A 115 -18.12 6.99 1.67
N ASN A 116 -18.29 8.32 1.75
CA ASN A 116 -18.70 9.14 0.61
C ASN A 116 -17.64 9.13 -0.52
N ILE A 117 -16.34 9.20 -0.18
CA ILE A 117 -15.24 9.08 -1.16
C ILE A 117 -15.22 7.68 -1.78
N GLY A 118 -15.37 6.63 -0.97
CA GLY A 118 -15.46 5.23 -1.41
C GLY A 118 -16.57 5.02 -2.43
N TRP A 119 -17.80 5.30 -2.03
CA TRP A 119 -18.98 5.01 -2.84
C TRP A 119 -19.17 5.95 -4.02
N LYS A 120 -18.98 7.27 -3.82
CA LYS A 120 -19.30 8.25 -4.88
C LYS A 120 -18.14 8.57 -5.80
N ARG A 121 -16.88 8.31 -5.40
CA ARG A 121 -15.70 8.63 -6.23
C ARG A 121 -14.93 7.38 -6.64
N LEU A 122 -14.53 6.53 -5.70
CA LEU A 122 -13.65 5.40 -6.00
C LEU A 122 -14.32 4.36 -6.90
N ILE A 123 -15.59 4.02 -6.65
CA ILE A 123 -16.33 3.05 -7.49
C ILE A 123 -16.54 3.54 -8.93
N PRO A 124 -17.03 4.78 -9.19
CA PRO A 124 -17.13 5.27 -10.56
C PRO A 124 -15.78 5.35 -11.28
N TYR A 125 -14.72 5.76 -10.58
CA TYR A 125 -13.38 5.84 -11.18
C TYR A 125 -12.78 4.46 -11.50
N SER A 126 -13.01 3.43 -10.68
CA SER A 126 -12.54 2.08 -10.98
C SER A 126 -13.25 1.50 -12.20
N LEU A 127 -14.58 1.68 -12.30
CA LEU A 127 -15.38 1.26 -13.45
C LEU A 127 -14.93 1.96 -14.74
N LEU A 128 -14.73 3.28 -14.67
CA LEU A 128 -14.26 4.07 -15.81
C LEU A 128 -12.87 3.61 -16.28
N ALA A 129 -11.96 3.33 -15.34
CA ALA A 129 -10.63 2.80 -15.69
C ALA A 129 -10.70 1.45 -16.41
N ILE A 130 -11.59 0.55 -15.98
CA ILE A 130 -11.81 -0.75 -16.62
C ILE A 130 -12.39 -0.58 -18.02
N LEU A 131 -13.39 0.30 -18.20
CA LEU A 131 -13.99 0.58 -19.50
C LEU A 131 -12.96 1.16 -20.49
N ILE A 132 -12.11 2.07 -20.03
CA ILE A 132 -11.01 2.62 -20.85
C ILE A 132 -10.04 1.52 -21.25
N ALA A 133 -9.60 0.69 -20.30
CA ALA A 133 -8.69 -0.41 -20.57
C ALA A 133 -9.28 -1.41 -21.56
N ALA A 134 -10.57 -1.75 -21.42
CA ALA A 134 -11.29 -2.61 -22.35
C ALA A 134 -11.42 -1.97 -23.74
N GLY A 135 -11.72 -0.67 -23.81
CA GLY A 135 -11.79 0.07 -25.08
C GLY A 135 -10.46 0.06 -25.83
N PHE A 136 -9.35 0.36 -25.15
CA PHE A 136 -8.00 0.27 -25.75
C PHE A 136 -7.67 -1.14 -26.23
N ARG A 137 -8.10 -2.17 -25.49
CA ARG A 137 -7.89 -3.59 -25.87
C ARG A 137 -8.69 -4.03 -27.10
N VAL A 138 -9.80 -3.38 -27.41
CA VAL A 138 -10.62 -3.69 -28.58
C VAL A 138 -10.13 -2.95 -29.83
N ILE A 139 -9.54 -1.76 -29.64
CA ILE A 139 -9.06 -0.90 -30.72
C ILE A 139 -7.62 -1.27 -31.17
N GLY A 140 -6.81 -1.88 -30.30
CA GLY A 140 -5.46 -2.37 -30.62
C GLY A 140 -5.30 -3.87 -30.42
#